data_AF-A0A433I5V5-F1
#
_entry.id   AF-A0A433I5V5-F1
#
_cell.length_a   1.000
_cell.length_b   1.000
_cell.length_c   1.000
_cell.angle_alpha   90.00
_cell.angle_beta   90.00
_cell.angle_gamma   90.00
#
_symmetry.space_group_name_H-M   'P 1'
#
loop_
_entity.id
_entity.type
_entity.pdbx_description
1 polymer ?
#
loop_
_entity_poly.entity_id
_entity_poly.type
_entity_poly.pdbx_seq_one_letter_code
_entity_poly.pdbx_strand_id
1 'polypeptide(L)'
;MKNIESLLRSFREDLPDASKTAAALDRGASLEEISELAEEEGFHKLASVLFEAEQEALREGVEGADDQLAAVDDFIRLQRQDLPEGSKTAAAIDRGASWEEISELAEEEGLHQIASVLFEAEQERLRTTS
;
A
#
# COMPACT_ATOMS: atom_id res chain seq x y z
N MET A 1 -16.73 10.72 0.60
CA MET A 1 -16.48 9.50 1.38
C MET A 1 -16.92 9.75 2.81
N LYS A 2 -17.71 8.83 3.40
CA LYS A 2 -17.96 8.86 4.84
C LYS A 2 -16.64 8.54 5.52
N ASN A 3 -16.11 9.47 6.30
CA ASN A 3 -14.86 9.26 7.03
C ASN A 3 -15.06 8.05 7.95
N ILE A 4 -14.30 6.96 7.76
CA ILE A 4 -14.40 5.75 8.58
C ILE A 4 -14.27 6.10 10.06
N GLU A 5 -13.43 7.09 10.40
CA GLU A 5 -13.31 7.64 11.75
C GLU A 5 -14.61 8.25 12.30
N SER A 6 -15.42 8.91 11.46
CA SER A 6 -16.71 9.46 11.88
C SER A 6 -17.75 8.35 12.12
N LEU A 7 -17.68 7.28 11.33
CA LEU A 7 -18.50 6.09 11.50
C LEU A 7 -18.12 5.36 12.80
N LEU A 8 -16.83 5.11 13.03
CA LEU A 8 -16.30 4.50 14.25
C LEU A 8 -16.69 5.29 15.50
N ARG A 9 -16.62 6.63 15.44
CA ARG A 9 -17.05 7.51 16.54
C ARG A 9 -18.55 7.38 16.82
N SER A 10 -19.38 7.32 15.79
CA SER A 10 -20.83 7.14 15.95
C SER A 10 -21.15 5.80 16.63
N PHE A 11 -20.49 4.72 16.19
CA PHE A 11 -20.66 3.41 16.82
C PHE A 11 -20.14 3.37 18.26
N ARG A 12 -19.06 4.09 18.57
CA ARG A 12 -18.55 4.19 19.94
C ARG A 12 -19.55 4.84 20.89
N GLU A 13 -20.32 5.82 20.42
CA GLU A 13 -21.39 6.49 21.20
C GLU A 13 -22.60 5.57 21.45
N ASP A 14 -22.86 4.61 20.55
CA ASP A 14 -23.95 3.64 20.68
C ASP A 14 -23.54 2.36 21.47
N LEU A 15 -22.26 2.16 21.75
CA LEU A 15 -21.75 0.98 22.45
C LEU A 15 -21.72 1.14 23.98
N PRO A 16 -22.02 0.09 24.76
CA PRO A 16 -21.87 0.11 26.21
C PRO A 16 -20.40 0.30 26.62
N ASP A 17 -20.12 1.08 27.68
CA ASP A 17 -18.74 1.28 28.16
C ASP A 17 -18.03 0.01 28.66
N ALA A 18 -18.80 -1.06 28.94
CA ALA A 18 -18.24 -2.35 29.33
C ALA A 18 -17.94 -3.28 28.13
N SER A 19 -18.25 -2.85 26.89
CA SER A 19 -18.01 -3.62 25.67
C SER A 19 -16.53 -3.68 25.34
N LYS A 20 -16.07 -4.86 24.92
CA LYS A 20 -14.70 -5.05 24.42
C LYS A 20 -14.49 -4.29 23.11
N THR A 21 -15.50 -4.24 22.26
CA THR A 21 -15.51 -3.46 21.01
C THR A 21 -15.33 -1.97 21.29
N ALA A 22 -16.01 -1.43 22.31
CA ALA A 22 -15.83 -0.03 22.74
C ALA A 22 -14.40 0.25 23.22
N ALA A 23 -13.82 -0.65 24.02
CA ALA A 23 -12.43 -0.54 24.47
C ALA A 23 -11.43 -0.63 23.31
N ALA A 24 -11.70 -1.46 22.30
CA ALA A 24 -10.89 -1.58 21.09
C ALA A 24 -10.92 -0.29 20.24
N LEU A 25 -12.10 0.32 20.11
CA LEU A 25 -12.25 1.63 19.48
C LEU A 25 -11.48 2.72 20.22
N ASP A 26 -11.57 2.75 21.56
CA ASP A 26 -10.91 3.78 22.39
C ASP A 26 -9.39 3.73 22.33
N ARG A 27 -8.80 2.54 22.14
CA ARG A 27 -7.35 2.38 21.96
C ARG A 27 -6.87 2.53 20.51
N GLY A 28 -7.77 2.75 19.56
CA GLY A 28 -7.44 2.84 18.14
C GLY A 28 -6.93 1.51 17.56
N ALA A 29 -7.58 0.39 17.89
CA ALA A 29 -7.27 -0.92 17.33
C ALA A 29 -7.49 -0.98 15.81
N SER A 30 -6.96 -2.02 15.15
CA SER A 30 -7.19 -2.24 13.72
C SER A 30 -8.67 -2.52 13.42
N LEU A 31 -9.12 -2.24 12.19
CA LEU A 31 -10.49 -2.54 11.76
C LEU A 31 -10.82 -4.03 11.90
N GLU A 32 -9.86 -4.90 11.59
CA GLU A 32 -9.93 -6.36 11.77
C GLU A 32 -10.25 -6.72 13.23
N GLU A 33 -9.47 -6.21 14.18
CA GLU A 33 -9.62 -6.53 15.60
C GLU A 33 -10.95 -5.98 16.17
N ILE A 34 -11.38 -4.79 15.73
CA ILE A 34 -12.67 -4.22 16.13
C ILE A 34 -13.81 -5.05 15.52
N SER A 35 -13.68 -5.51 14.28
CA SER A 35 -14.66 -6.34 13.58
C SER A 35 -14.86 -7.68 14.29
N GLU A 36 -13.77 -8.36 14.67
CA GLU A 36 -13.82 -9.64 15.39
C GLU A 36 -14.51 -9.50 16.75
N LEU A 37 -14.16 -8.46 17.52
CA LEU A 37 -14.79 -8.19 18.81
C LEU A 37 -16.26 -7.81 18.66
N ALA A 38 -16.60 -7.05 17.62
CA ALA A 38 -17.99 -6.69 17.31
C ALA A 38 -18.81 -7.94 16.97
N GLU A 39 -18.23 -8.91 16.24
CA GLU A 39 -18.89 -10.17 15.94
C GLU A 39 -19.08 -11.03 17.20
N GLU A 40 -18.05 -11.15 18.05
CA GLU A 40 -18.09 -11.88 19.33
C GLU A 40 -19.19 -11.34 20.26
N GLU A 41 -19.36 -10.02 20.31
CA GLU A 41 -20.37 -9.36 21.15
C GLU A 41 -21.77 -9.26 20.49
N GLY A 42 -21.93 -9.76 19.26
CA GLY A 42 -23.21 -9.80 18.54
C GLY A 42 -23.59 -8.51 17.80
N PHE A 43 -22.66 -7.57 17.65
CA PHE A 43 -22.81 -6.35 16.86
C PHE A 43 -22.58 -6.63 15.36
N HIS A 44 -23.33 -7.57 14.79
CA HIS A 44 -23.15 -8.02 13.40
C HIS A 44 -23.18 -6.89 12.38
N LYS A 45 -24.01 -5.86 12.59
CA LYS A 45 -24.07 -4.70 11.70
C LYS A 45 -22.77 -3.88 11.71
N LEU A 46 -22.13 -3.76 12.87
CA LEU A 46 -20.83 -3.09 13.00
C LEU A 46 -19.74 -3.95 12.36
N ALA A 47 -19.68 -5.24 12.69
CA ALA A 47 -18.72 -6.18 12.11
C ALA A 47 -18.79 -6.22 10.58
N SER A 48 -20.00 -6.31 9.99
CA SER A 48 -20.15 -6.29 8.53
C SER A 48 -19.62 -5.00 7.89
N VAL A 49 -19.93 -3.83 8.47
CA VAL A 49 -19.46 -2.55 7.91
C VAL A 49 -17.94 -2.39 8.06
N LEU A 50 -17.36 -2.85 9.17
CA LEU A 50 -15.91 -2.82 9.38
C LEU A 50 -15.17 -3.76 8.44
N PHE A 51 -15.71 -4.97 8.25
CA PHE A 51 -15.18 -5.94 7.30
C PHE A 51 -15.25 -5.39 5.86
N GLU A 52 -16.37 -4.80 5.46
CA GLU A 52 -16.48 -4.15 4.14
C GLU A 52 -15.47 -3.01 3.97
N ALA A 53 -15.27 -2.19 5.01
CA ALA A 53 -14.29 -1.11 4.97
C ALA A 53 -12.83 -1.60 4.95
N GLU A 54 -12.52 -2.68 5.67
CA GLU A 54 -11.21 -3.35 5.64
C GLU A 54 -10.92 -3.91 4.24
N GLN A 55 -11.89 -4.59 3.64
CA GLN A 55 -11.78 -5.13 2.29
C GLN A 55 -11.63 -4.02 1.24
N GLU A 56 -12.35 -2.90 1.40
CA GLU A 56 -12.21 -1.71 0.54
C GLU A 56 -10.81 -1.09 0.68
N ALA A 57 -10.30 -0.91 1.91
CA ALA A 57 -8.95 -0.38 2.14
C ALA A 57 -7.85 -1.31 1.59
N LEU A 58 -8.00 -2.63 1.75
CA LEU A 58 -7.08 -3.60 1.18
C LEU A 58 -7.10 -3.55 -0.35
N ARG A 59 -8.28 -3.39 -0.95
CA ARG A 59 -8.45 -3.28 -2.39
C ARG A 59 -7.88 -1.97 -2.93
N GLU A 60 -8.11 -0.84 -2.27
CA GLU A 60 -7.50 0.45 -2.61
C GLU A 60 -5.97 0.40 -2.52
N GLY A 61 -5.42 -0.31 -1.52
CA GLY A 61 -3.99 -0.56 -1.41
C GLY A 61 -3.42 -1.35 -2.60
N VAL A 62 -4.16 -2.36 -3.09
CA VAL A 62 -3.76 -3.13 -4.28
C VAL A 62 -3.90 -2.31 -5.56
N GLU A 63 -5.02 -1.59 -5.75
CA GLU A 63 -5.23 -0.74 -6.93
C GLU A 63 -4.21 0.43 -6.99
N GLY A 64 -3.85 1.02 -5.84
CA GLY A 64 -2.81 2.04 -5.75
C GLY A 64 -1.40 1.48 -6.00
N ALA A 65 -1.12 0.26 -5.56
CA ALA A 65 0.15 -0.41 -5.85
C ALA A 65 0.31 -0.72 -7.34
N ASP A 66 -0.73 -1.21 -8.02
CA ASP A 66 -0.71 -1.48 -9.47
C ASP A 66 -0.46 -0.19 -10.28
N ASP A 67 -1.09 0.93 -9.91
CA ASP A 67 -0.88 2.23 -10.57
C ASP A 67 0.56 2.75 -10.36
N GLN A 68 1.13 2.53 -9.16
CA GLN A 68 2.51 2.89 -8.86
C GLN A 68 3.53 2.02 -9.62
N LEU A 69 3.27 0.71 -9.77
CA LEU A 69 4.10 -0.17 -10.59
C LEU A 69 4.11 0.28 -12.05
N ALA A 70 2.93 0.60 -12.60
CA ALA A 70 2.79 1.10 -13.97
C ALA A 70 3.52 2.44 -14.18
N ALA A 71 3.43 3.36 -13.21
CA ALA A 71 4.13 4.64 -13.27
C ALA A 71 5.65 4.50 -13.27
N VAL A 72 6.19 3.53 -12.51
CA VAL A 72 7.63 3.23 -12.48
C VAL A 72 8.07 2.60 -13.80
N ASP A 73 7.30 1.67 -14.38
CA ASP A 73 7.56 1.10 -15.70
C ASP A 73 7.59 2.17 -16.81
N ASP A 74 6.62 3.09 -16.79
CA ASP A 74 6.59 4.22 -17.73
C ASP A 74 7.78 5.17 -17.54
N PHE A 75 8.18 5.43 -16.29
CA PHE A 75 9.38 6.21 -15.98
C PHE A 75 10.65 5.55 -16.55
N ILE A 76 10.85 4.25 -16.32
CA ILE A 76 12.00 3.49 -16.83
C ILE A 76 12.06 3.56 -18.36
N ARG A 77 10.91 3.36 -19.03
CA ARG A 77 10.81 3.43 -20.50
C ARG A 77 11.12 4.81 -21.05
N LEU A 78 10.75 5.87 -20.32
CA LEU A 78 11.11 7.23 -20.69
C LEU A 78 12.62 7.44 -20.55
N GLN A 79 13.20 7.08 -19.40
CA GLN A 79 14.63 7.22 -19.15
C GLN A 79 15.47 6.44 -20.17
N ARG A 80 15.01 5.26 -20.60
CA ARG A 80 15.67 4.48 -21.64
C ARG A 80 15.91 5.25 -22.94
N GLN A 81 15.05 6.20 -23.30
CA GLN A 81 15.21 7.00 -24.53
C GLN A 81 16.38 8.00 -24.44
N ASP A 82 16.73 8.42 -23.22
CA ASP A 82 17.83 9.35 -22.95
C ASP A 82 19.17 8.64 -22.68
N LEU A 83 19.15 7.31 -22.52
CA LEU A 83 20.37 6.52 -22.27
C LEU A 83 21.11 6.17 -23.57
N PRO A 84 22.46 6.24 -23.57
CA PRO A 84 23.27 5.84 -24.72
C PRO A 84 23.20 4.34 -24.97
N GLU A 85 23.33 3.90 -26.22
CA GLU A 85 23.28 2.47 -26.60
C GLU A 85 24.35 1.59 -25.92
N GLY A 86 25.42 2.19 -25.39
CA GLY A 86 26.46 1.49 -24.64
C GLY A 86 26.21 1.36 -23.13
N SER A 87 25.13 1.94 -22.61
CA SER A 87 24.80 1.89 -21.18
C SER A 87 24.36 0.48 -20.76
N LYS A 88 24.92 -0.02 -19.66
CA LYS A 88 24.50 -1.26 -19.03
C LYS A 88 23.07 -1.15 -18.50
N THR A 89 22.70 0.01 -17.93
CA THR A 89 21.33 0.28 -17.48
C THR A 89 20.35 0.22 -18.65
N ALA A 90 20.70 0.81 -19.80
CA ALA A 90 19.88 0.72 -21.02
C ALA A 90 19.64 -0.74 -21.46
N ALA A 91 20.71 -1.55 -21.50
CA ALA A 91 20.60 -2.96 -21.84
C ALA A 91 19.78 -3.77 -20.81
N ALA A 92 19.86 -3.41 -19.53
CA ALA A 92 19.06 -4.02 -18.47
C ALA A 92 17.57 -3.70 -18.60
N ILE A 93 17.24 -2.46 -18.96
CA ILE A 93 15.87 -2.05 -19.24
C ILE A 93 15.32 -2.81 -20.46
N ASP A 94 16.09 -2.89 -21.56
CA ASP A 94 15.64 -3.52 -22.81
C ASP A 94 15.32 -5.02 -22.64
N ARG A 95 16.03 -5.72 -21.74
CA ARG A 95 15.77 -7.13 -21.45
C ARG A 95 14.70 -7.37 -20.37
N GLY A 96 14.13 -6.30 -19.79
CA GLY A 96 13.16 -6.39 -18.70
C GLY A 96 13.77 -6.97 -17.41
N ALA A 97 14.96 -6.51 -17.03
CA ALA A 97 15.60 -6.88 -15.78
C ALA A 97 14.77 -6.45 -14.55
N SER A 98 15.08 -7.01 -13.38
CA SER A 98 14.42 -6.60 -12.13
C SER A 98 14.79 -5.15 -11.78
N TRP A 99 13.91 -4.46 -11.04
CA TRP A 99 14.18 -3.11 -10.56
C TRP A 99 15.46 -3.02 -9.73
N GLU A 100 15.72 -4.04 -8.90
CA GLU A 100 16.98 -4.18 -8.15
C GLU A 100 18.19 -4.16 -9.09
N GLU A 101 18.18 -4.99 -10.13
CA GLU A 101 19.31 -5.09 -11.06
C GLU A 101 19.48 -3.82 -11.91
N ILE A 102 18.38 -3.21 -12.37
CA ILE A 102 18.43 -1.93 -13.08
C ILE A 102 18.96 -0.83 -12.16
N SER A 103 18.55 -0.82 -10.89
CA SER A 103 18.99 0.17 -9.90
C SER A 103 20.48 0.06 -9.59
N GLU A 104 21.01 -1.16 -9.45
CA GLU A 104 22.43 -1.40 -9.21
C GLU A 104 23.28 -0.91 -10.40
N LEU A 105 22.88 -1.27 -11.62
CA LEU A 105 23.58 -0.82 -12.83
C LEU A 105 23.46 0.69 -13.02
N ALA A 106 22.31 1.28 -12.72
CA ALA A 106 22.13 2.73 -12.75
C ALA A 106 23.07 3.43 -11.77
N GLU A 107 23.23 2.90 -10.56
CA GLU A 107 24.16 3.45 -9.58
C GLU A 107 25.62 3.33 -10.05
N GLU A 108 26.01 2.19 -10.62
CA GLU A 108 27.36 2.00 -11.21
C GLU A 108 27.65 3.03 -12.33
N GLU A 109 26.66 3.38 -13.13
CA GLU A 109 26.78 4.33 -14.25
C GLU A 109 26.55 5.80 -13.82
N GLY A 110 26.31 6.07 -12.53
CA GLY A 110 26.07 7.42 -11.99
C GLY A 110 24.67 7.98 -12.30
N LEU A 111 23.74 7.13 -12.71
CA LEU A 111 22.33 7.44 -12.98
C LEU A 111 21.52 7.41 -11.68
N HIS A 112 21.96 8.19 -10.68
CA HIS A 112 21.43 8.16 -9.31
C HIS A 112 19.91 8.40 -9.24
N GLN A 113 19.34 9.17 -10.16
CA GLN A 113 17.90 9.39 -10.22
C GLN A 113 17.15 8.07 -10.52
N ILE A 114 17.64 7.29 -11.48
CA ILE A 114 17.03 6.00 -11.84
C ILE A 114 17.21 5.02 -10.68
N ALA A 115 18.41 4.93 -10.12
CA ALA A 115 18.71 4.06 -8.99
C ALA A 115 17.81 4.37 -7.77
N SER A 116 17.67 5.65 -7.41
CA SER A 116 16.85 6.07 -6.27
C SER A 116 15.38 5.74 -6.47
N VAL A 117 14.81 6.11 -7.62
CA VAL A 117 13.38 5.87 -7.92
C VAL A 117 13.04 4.38 -7.85
N LEU A 118 13.90 3.53 -8.43
CA LEU A 118 13.67 2.08 -8.42
C LEU A 118 13.82 1.46 -7.04
N PHE A 119 14.81 1.92 -6.28
CA PHE A 119 15.02 1.46 -4.91
C PHE A 119 13.89 1.87 -3.96
N GLU A 120 13.36 3.09 -4.11
CA GLU A 120 12.20 3.56 -3.35
C GLU A 120 10.93 2.80 -3.73
N ALA A 121 10.70 2.57 -5.02
CA ALA A 121 9.55 1.81 -5.51
C ALA A 121 9.57 0.35 -5.03
N GLU A 122 10.73 -0.32 -5.03
CA GLU A 122 10.85 -1.68 -4.52
C GLU A 122 10.60 -1.75 -3.00
N GLN A 123 11.09 -0.77 -2.23
CA GLN A 123 10.80 -0.69 -0.80
C GLN A 123 9.31 -0.46 -0.50
N GLU A 124 8.65 0.40 -1.25
CA GLU A 124 7.22 0.65 -1.07
C GLU A 124 6.42 -0.61 -1.40
N ARG A 125 6.75 -1.32 -2.48
CA ARG A 125 6.13 -2.59 -2.86
C ARG A 125 6.25 -3.65 -1.76
N LEU A 126 7.42 -3.72 -1.11
CA LEU A 126 7.65 -4.63 0.02
C LEU A 126 6.83 -4.24 1.26
N ARG A 127 6.55 -2.94 1.47
CA ARG A 127 5.68 -2.49 2.58
C ARG A 127 4.21 -2.77 2.32
N THR A 128 3.72 -2.55 1.11
CA THR A 128 2.30 -2.74 0.76
C THR A 128 1.91 -4.21 0.62
N THR A 129 2.89 -5.10 0.45
CA THR A 129 2.68 -6.56 0.32
C THR A 129 2.91 -7.30 1.65
N SER A 130 3.32 -6.61 2.72
CA SER A 130 3.68 -7.22 4.03
C SER A 130 2.60 -7.11 5.09
#